data_AF-A0A6P2JPW0-F1
#
_entry.id   AF-A0A6P2JPW0-F1
#
_cell.length_a   1.000
_cell.length_b   1.000
_cell.length_c   1.000
_cell.angle_alpha   90.00
_cell.angle_beta   90.00
_cell.angle_gamma   90.00
#
_symmetry.space_group_name_H-M   'P 1'
#
loop_
_entity.id
_entity.type
_entity.pdbx_description
1 polymer ?
#
loop_
_entity_poly.entity_id
_entity_poly.type
_entity_poly.pdbx_seq_one_letter_code
_entity_poly.pdbx_strand_id
1 'polypeptide(L)'
;MVPLIDTSGAWILGDDKQPIMTRELTYQVNGKNVIIQDHSAGHYYGEGGVGDQPPHHNVRPEDRPRTGSVDGMDDHYYFNCRNKK
;
A
#
# COMPACT_ATOMS: atom_id res chain seq x y z
N MET A 1 5.81 -11.64 -1.99
CA MET A 1 4.59 -11.10 -1.34
C MET A 1 4.99 -10.63 0.04
N VAL A 2 4.40 -9.53 0.51
CA VAL A 2 4.61 -8.96 1.85
C VAL A 2 3.24 -8.80 2.53
N PRO A 3 3.14 -8.80 3.86
CA PRO A 3 1.88 -8.51 4.52
C PRO A 3 1.49 -7.05 4.30
N LEU A 4 0.21 -6.80 4.03
CA LEU A 4 -0.37 -5.47 4.09
C LEU A 4 -0.35 -5.00 5.54
N ILE A 5 0.06 -3.75 5.75
CA ILE A 5 0.21 -3.15 7.07
C ILE A 5 -0.60 -1.85 7.17
N ASP A 6 -1.02 -1.53 8.39
CA ASP A 6 -1.59 -0.23 8.70
C ASP A 6 -0.49 0.82 8.99
N THR A 7 -0.93 2.03 9.33
CA THR A 7 -0.05 3.16 9.69
C THR A 7 0.76 2.94 10.96
N SER A 8 0.36 2.03 11.84
CA SER A 8 1.10 1.63 13.05
C SER A 8 2.16 0.55 12.76
N GLY A 9 2.11 -0.06 11.56
CA GLY A 9 2.95 -1.17 11.15
C GLY A 9 2.40 -2.55 11.54
N ALA A 10 1.18 -2.61 12.08
CA ALA A 10 0.49 -3.87 12.35
C ALA A 10 -0.02 -4.49 11.06
N TRP A 11 -0.15 -5.82 11.04
CA TRP A 11 -0.64 -6.55 9.87
C TRP A 11 -2.16 -6.44 9.77
N ILE A 12 -2.65 -6.22 8.55
CA ILE A 12 -4.08 -6.28 8.26
C ILE A 12 -4.46 -7.73 8.00
N LEU A 13 -5.43 -8.23 8.76
CA LEU A 13 -5.89 -9.60 8.66
C LEU A 13 -7.14 -9.68 7.77
N GLY A 14 -7.23 -10.75 6.97
CA GLY A 14 -8.45 -11.12 6.26
C GLY A 14 -9.44 -11.87 7.15
N ASP A 15 -10.57 -12.26 6.58
CA ASP A 15 -11.64 -12.99 7.28
C ASP A 15 -11.18 -14.34 7.88
N ASP A 16 -10.14 -14.93 7.29
CA ASP A 16 -9.49 -16.17 7.76
C ASP A 16 -8.50 -15.94 8.92
N LYS A 17 -8.39 -14.70 9.41
CA LYS A 17 -7.45 -14.24 10.43
C LYS A 17 -5.98 -14.40 10.02
N GLN A 18 -5.71 -14.54 8.73
CA GLN A 18 -4.35 -14.52 8.19
C GLN A 18 -4.02 -13.13 7.62
N PRO A 19 -2.73 -12.75 7.54
CA PRO A 19 -2.34 -11.50 6.92
C PRO A 19 -2.78 -11.43 5.46
N ILE A 20 -3.35 -10.31 5.05
CA ILE A 20 -3.59 -10.03 3.63
C ILE A 20 -2.23 -9.86 2.97
N MET A 21 -1.87 -10.79 2.09
CA MET A 21 -0.60 -10.75 1.38
C MET A 21 -0.71 -9.91 0.10
N THR A 22 0.17 -8.93 -0.05
CA THR A 22 0.23 -8.02 -1.20
C THR A 22 1.58 -8.08 -1.92
N ARG A 23 1.66 -7.40 -3.06
CA ARG A 23 2.88 -7.26 -3.84
C ARG A 23 3.62 -5.99 -3.46
N GLU A 24 4.93 -6.09 -3.46
CA GLU A 24 5.84 -4.96 -3.40
C GLU A 24 6.82 -5.12 -4.55
N LEU A 25 6.97 -4.07 -5.37
CA LEU A 25 7.78 -4.10 -6.58
C LEU A 25 8.83 -2.98 -6.53
N THR A 26 10.10 -3.34 -6.67
CA THR A 26 11.19 -2.37 -6.70
C THR A 26 11.57 -2.06 -8.14
N TYR A 27 11.62 -0.78 -8.48
CA TYR A 27 12.05 -0.26 -9.78
C TYR A 27 13.22 0.68 -9.59
N GLN A 28 14.17 0.66 -10.52
CA GLN A 28 15.26 1.63 -10.56
C GLN A 28 14.88 2.78 -11.51
N VAL A 29 14.89 4.00 -10.99
CA VAL A 29 14.56 5.23 -11.72
C VAL A 29 15.66 6.25 -11.47
N ASN A 30 16.35 6.69 -12.53
CA ASN A 30 17.45 7.67 -12.45
C ASN A 30 18.52 7.31 -11.40
N GLY A 31 18.86 6.02 -11.30
CA GLY A 31 19.87 5.52 -10.37
C GLY A 31 19.41 5.36 -8.91
N LYS A 32 18.13 5.66 -8.60
CA LYS A 32 17.53 5.44 -7.28
C LYS A 32 16.49 4.34 -7.34
N ASN A 33 16.36 3.56 -6.27
CA ASN A 33 15.28 2.59 -6.15
C ASN A 33 14.02 3.25 -5.63
N VAL A 34 12.90 2.88 -6.23
CA VAL A 34 11.54 3.25 -5.85
C VAL A 34 10.74 1.97 -5.68
N ILE A 35 9.96 1.92 -4.61
CA ILE A 35 9.12 0.80 -4.23
C ILE A 35 7.67 1.15 -4.52
N ILE A 36 6.98 0.27 -5.25
CA ILE A 36 5.54 0.33 -5.47
C ILE A 36 4.87 -0.70 -4.58
N GLN A 37 4.03 -0.25 -3.66
CA GLN A 37 3.27 -1.10 -2.75
C GLN A 37 1.86 -1.28 -3.27
N ASP A 38 1.42 -2.53 -3.42
CA ASP A 38 0.06 -2.88 -3.84
C ASP A 38 -0.88 -2.88 -2.63
N HIS A 39 -1.71 -1.84 -2.51
CA HIS A 39 -2.77 -1.77 -1.50
C HIS A 39 -4.14 -1.97 -2.15
N SER A 40 -4.25 -2.83 -3.17
CA SER A 40 -5.52 -3.09 -3.86
C SER A 40 -6.59 -3.77 -3.00
N ALA A 41 -6.22 -4.29 -1.82
CA ALA A 41 -7.19 -4.72 -0.81
C ALA A 41 -7.91 -3.54 -0.16
N GLY A 42 -7.30 -2.35 -0.10
CA GLY A 42 -7.76 -1.22 0.71
C GLY A 42 -7.48 -1.42 2.20
N HIS A 43 -7.82 -0.41 2.99
CA HIS A 43 -7.77 -0.43 4.46
C HIS A 43 -9.18 -0.21 4.98
N TYR A 44 -9.69 -1.15 5.77
CA TYR A 44 -11.03 -1.08 6.37
C TYR A 44 -10.95 -1.51 7.83
N TYR A 45 -11.19 -0.58 8.75
CA TYR A 45 -11.00 -0.79 10.19
C TYR A 45 -12.30 -1.13 10.93
N GLY A 46 -13.45 -1.00 10.27
CA GLY A 46 -14.76 -1.24 10.91
C GLY A 46 -15.19 -0.14 11.88
N GLU A 47 -14.48 1.00 11.90
CA GLU A 47 -14.74 2.15 12.76
C GLU A 47 -15.66 3.18 12.09
N GLY A 48 -16.69 2.72 11.37
CA GLY A 48 -17.62 3.61 10.66
C GLY A 48 -16.97 4.45 9.56
N GLY A 49 -15.88 3.97 8.95
CA GLY A 49 -15.14 4.65 7.89
C GLY A 49 -13.97 5.52 8.37
N VAL A 50 -13.74 5.63 9.68
CA VAL A 50 -12.60 6.38 10.22
C VAL A 50 -11.30 5.66 9.87
N GLY A 51 -10.41 6.35 9.17
CA GLY A 51 -9.11 5.81 8.74
C GLY A 51 -9.16 4.91 7.51
N ASP A 52 -10.36 4.51 7.05
CA ASP A 52 -10.51 3.67 5.87
C ASP A 52 -9.90 4.34 4.64
N GLN A 53 -9.16 3.54 3.85
CA GLN A 53 -8.57 4.00 2.60
C GLN A 53 -9.01 3.08 1.47
N PRO A 54 -9.59 3.61 0.38
CA PRO A 54 -9.94 2.79 -0.75
C PRO A 54 -8.67 2.18 -1.39
N PRO A 55 -8.82 1.12 -2.20
CA PRO A 55 -7.73 0.52 -2.94
C PRO A 55 -6.83 1.55 -3.64
N HIS A 56 -5.51 1.43 -3.45
CA HIS A 56 -4.52 2.35 -4.02
C HIS A 56 -3.15 1.67 -4.20
N HIS A 57 -2.21 2.41 -4.80
CA HIS A 57 -0.78 2.15 -4.72
C HIS A 57 -0.08 3.23 -3.90
N ASN A 58 1.00 2.85 -3.21
CA ASN A 58 1.95 3.80 -2.65
C ASN A 58 3.27 3.75 -3.42
N VAL A 59 3.92 4.91 -3.52
CA VAL A 59 5.27 5.06 -4.06
C VAL A 59 6.21 5.47 -2.94
N ARG A 60 7.21 4.65 -2.63
CA ARG A 60 8.08 4.82 -1.47
C ARG A 60 9.56 4.74 -1.87
N PRO A 61 10.46 5.48 -1.19
CA PRO A 61 11.88 5.30 -1.36
C PRO A 61 12.34 4.01 -0.62
N GLU A 62 13.46 3.42 -1.05
CA GLU A 62 13.94 2.14 -0.50
C GLU A 62 14.38 2.21 0.98
N ASP A 63 14.85 3.38 1.42
CA ASP A 63 15.35 3.60 2.79
C ASP A 63 14.21 3.85 3.79
N ARG A 64 13.04 4.28 3.30
CA ARG A 64 11.84 4.55 4.10
C ARG A 64 10.58 3.94 3.46
N PRO A 65 10.51 2.61 3.30
CA PRO A 65 9.44 1.93 2.57
C PRO A 65 8.05 2.04 3.20
N ARG A 66 7.95 2.53 4.44
CA ARG A 66 6.67 2.64 5.17
C ARG A 66 6.11 4.05 5.22
N THR A 67 6.97 5.05 5.35
CA THR A 67 6.57 6.44 5.65
C THR A 67 7.31 7.48 4.82
N GLY A 68 8.22 7.07 3.94
CA GLY A 68 8.95 7.97 3.06
C GLY A 68 8.09 8.40 1.89
N SER A 69 8.39 9.58 1.33
CA SER A 69 7.79 10.06 0.09
C SER A 69 8.89 10.22 -0.96
N VAL A 70 8.55 10.03 -2.23
CA VAL A 70 9.46 10.26 -3.34
C VAL A 70 9.14 11.64 -3.92
N ASP A 71 10.15 12.50 -4.03
CA ASP A 71 9.96 13.87 -4.50
C ASP A 71 9.33 13.90 -5.90
N GLY A 72 8.28 14.71 -6.07
CA GLY A 72 7.47 14.79 -7.29
C GLY A 72 6.46 13.66 -7.52
N MET A 73 6.24 12.77 -6.55
CA MET A 73 5.21 11.72 -6.60
C MET A 73 4.12 11.96 -5.54
N ASP A 74 2.91 11.50 -5.83
CA ASP A 74 1.83 11.49 -4.84
C ASP A 74 2.05 10.35 -3.83
N ASP A 75 1.61 10.54 -2.58
CA ASP A 75 1.69 9.48 -1.57
C ASP A 75 0.75 8.30 -1.89
N HIS A 76 -0.38 8.57 -2.56
CA HIS A 76 -1.42 7.58 -2.88
C HIS A 76 -1.90 7.73 -4.33
N TYR A 77 -1.89 6.62 -5.06
CA TYR A 77 -2.45 6.52 -6.41
C TYR A 77 -3.69 5.63 -6.38
N TYR A 78 -4.87 6.26 -6.27
CA TYR A 78 -6.16 5.57 -6.18
C TYR A 78 -6.57 4.92 -7.51
N PHE A 79 -7.24 3.77 -7.44
CA PHE A 79 -7.81 3.14 -8.62
C PHE A 79 -9.15 3.79 -8.99
N ASN A 80 -9.21 4.45 -10.16
CA ASN A 80 -10.45 5.02 -10.69
C ASN A 80 -11.40 3.97 -11.29
N CYS A 81 -10.85 2.82 -11.70
CA CYS A 81 -11.61 1.67 -12.13
C CYS A 81 -10.88 0.40 -11.71
N ARG A 82 -11.62 -0.56 -11.15
CA ARG A 82 -11.10 -1.90 -10.89
C ARG A 82 -11.58 -2.79 -12.03
N ASN A 83 -10.67 -3.52 -12.67
CA ASN A 83 -11.08 -4.59 -13.57
C ASN A 83 -12.00 -5.53 -12.77
N LYS A 84 -13.24 -5.70 -13.23
CA LYS A 84 -14.16 -6.67 -12.65
C LYS A 84 -13.50 -8.05 -12.79
N LYS A 85 -13.27 -8.70 -11.66
CA LYS A 85 -12.83 -10.10 -11.62
C LYS A 85 -13.97 -11.01 -12.05
#